data_AF-T1GSX4-F1
#
_entry.id   AF-T1GSX4-F1
#
_cell.length_a   1.000
_cell.length_b   1.000
_cell.length_c   1.000
_cell.angle_alpha   90.00
_cell.angle_beta   90.00
_cell.angle_gamma   90.00
#
_symmetry.space_group_name_H-M   'P 1'
#
loop_
_entity.id
_entity.type
_entity.pdbx_description
1 polymer ?
#
loop_
_entity_poly.entity_id
_entity_poly.type
_entity_poly.pdbx_seq_one_letter_code
_entity_poly.pdbx_strand_id
1 'polypeptide(L)'
;MAKKLKFDKDLYGLFDVTIDASENEIRKAYRKKALACHPDKNPDNPKAAELFHELSQALEILCTESTRAALIKAYCERLNIKPLSTADFGKVMKQVFPEIRPRRLGTRGHSRYCYAAMRKTTKLSPPTLPTLGKASLAEETDEIYNQSLDEDCWKPIKIWAEGQLNSTFKNIRDLSTHIQKHQLNTPASNSSRHLLQKKLLQKETKEKKKYT
;
A
#
# COMPACT_ATOMS: atom_id res chain seq x y z
N MET A 1 10.16 28.80 -41.26
CA MET A 1 11.37 28.51 -40.47
C MET A 1 10.99 28.47 -38.99
N ALA A 2 11.05 27.31 -38.34
CA ALA A 2 10.73 27.21 -36.91
C ALA A 2 11.86 27.88 -36.11
N LYS A 3 11.55 28.99 -35.42
CA LYS A 3 12.49 29.64 -34.51
C LYS A 3 12.89 28.62 -33.44
N LYS A 4 14.18 28.28 -33.39
CA LYS A 4 14.75 27.41 -32.36
C LYS A 4 14.66 28.18 -31.03
N LEU A 5 13.69 27.82 -30.20
CA LEU A 5 13.47 28.42 -28.87
C LEU A 5 14.73 28.17 -28.02
N LYS A 6 15.38 29.25 -27.56
CA LYS A 6 16.50 29.17 -26.61
C LYS A 6 15.92 28.90 -25.22
N PHE A 7 16.04 27.66 -24.75
CA PHE A 7 15.47 27.21 -23.47
C PHE A 7 16.41 27.35 -22.26
N ASP A 8 17.58 27.98 -22.43
CA ASP A 8 18.61 28.05 -21.39
C ASP A 8 18.39 29.15 -20.33
N LYS A 9 17.46 30.09 -20.56
CA LYS A 9 17.17 31.17 -19.61
C LYS A 9 16.06 30.76 -18.64
N ASP A 10 16.22 31.11 -17.37
CA ASP A 10 15.19 30.91 -16.34
C ASP A 10 14.03 31.89 -16.53
N LEU A 11 13.05 31.48 -17.36
CA LEU A 11 11.87 32.29 -17.68
C LEU A 11 10.98 32.54 -16.47
N TYR A 12 10.91 31.59 -15.53
CA TYR A 12 10.10 31.73 -14.31
C TYR A 12 10.78 32.67 -13.31
N GLY A 13 12.11 32.53 -13.16
CA GLY A 13 12.93 33.47 -12.40
C GLY A 13 12.84 34.90 -12.94
N LEU A 14 12.72 35.10 -14.26
CA LEU A 14 12.56 36.43 -14.85
C LEU A 14 11.29 37.15 -14.34
N PHE A 15 10.25 36.42 -13.94
CA PHE A 15 9.02 36.99 -13.39
C PHE A 15 8.96 36.95 -11.85
N ASP A 16 9.97 36.41 -11.18
CA ASP A 16 9.97 36.09 -9.74
C ASP A 16 8.77 35.21 -9.33
N VAL A 17 8.39 34.26 -10.20
CA VAL A 17 7.26 33.34 -9.94
C VAL A 17 7.74 31.90 -9.87
N THR A 18 6.98 31.07 -9.16
CA THR A 18 7.25 29.63 -9.10
C THR A 18 6.83 28.94 -10.41
N ILE A 19 7.36 27.74 -10.66
CA ILE A 19 7.00 26.93 -11.84
C ILE A 19 5.52 26.53 -11.86
N ASP A 20 4.92 26.47 -10.66
CA ASP A 20 3.51 26.14 -10.41
C ASP A 20 2.57 27.33 -10.62
N ALA A 21 3.12 28.52 -10.90
CA ALA A 21 2.33 29.72 -11.07
C ALA A 21 1.30 29.56 -12.20
N SER A 22 0.09 30.04 -11.90
CA SER A 22 -0.99 30.11 -12.85
C SER A 22 -0.71 31.15 -13.93
N GLU A 23 -1.33 30.98 -15.09
CA GLU A 23 -1.22 31.94 -16.20
C GLU A 23 -1.62 33.38 -15.78
N ASN A 24 -2.60 33.50 -14.88
CA ASN A 24 -3.04 34.79 -14.35
C ASN A 24 -1.97 35.47 -13.47
N GLU A 25 -1.27 34.70 -12.65
CA GLU A 25 -0.16 35.19 -11.83
C GLU A 25 1.02 35.63 -12.72
N ILE A 26 1.35 34.85 -13.74
CA ILE A 26 2.39 35.20 -14.72
C ILE A 26 2.04 36.51 -15.44
N ARG A 27 0.80 36.66 -15.93
CA ARG A 27 0.33 37.92 -16.54
C ARG A 27 0.35 39.09 -15.57
N LYS A 28 0.03 38.87 -14.29
CA LYS A 28 0.08 39.91 -13.25
C LYS A 28 1.52 40.34 -12.96
N ALA A 29 2.44 39.39 -12.85
CA ALA A 29 3.86 39.65 -12.66
C ALA A 29 4.46 40.39 -13.85
N TYR A 30 4.14 39.96 -15.08
CA TYR A 30 4.51 40.66 -16.31
C TYR A 30 4.06 42.12 -16.28
N ARG A 31 2.78 42.40 -16.00
CA ARG A 31 2.27 43.79 -15.95
C ARG A 31 3.06 44.66 -14.97
N LYS A 32 3.40 44.13 -13.80
CA LYS A 32 4.19 44.84 -12.78
C LYS A 32 5.59 45.16 -13.27
N LYS A 33 6.31 44.19 -13.86
CA LYS A 33 7.68 44.37 -14.36
C LYS A 33 7.74 45.21 -15.63
N ALA A 34 6.77 45.02 -16.54
CA ALA A 34 6.65 45.77 -17.79
C ALA A 34 6.45 47.27 -17.53
N LEU A 35 5.67 47.65 -16.51
CA LEU A 35 5.52 49.06 -16.12
C LEU A 35 6.81 49.67 -15.56
N ALA A 36 7.62 48.88 -14.85
CA ALA A 36 8.90 49.34 -14.31
C ALA A 36 9.95 49.50 -15.41
N CYS A 37 9.97 48.61 -16.40
CA CYS A 37 10.95 48.60 -17.48
C CYS A 37 10.43 49.25 -18.78
N HIS A 38 9.31 49.98 -18.74
CA HIS A 38 8.70 50.51 -19.95
C HIS A 38 9.65 51.51 -20.63
N PRO A 39 9.89 51.41 -21.96
CA PRO A 39 10.85 52.26 -22.67
C PRO A 39 10.47 53.76 -22.60
N ASP A 40 9.18 54.07 -22.62
CA ASP A 40 8.67 55.46 -22.50
C ASP A 40 8.97 56.11 -21.14
N LYS A 41 9.00 55.31 -20.05
CA LYS A 41 9.32 55.82 -18.70
C LYS A 41 10.82 55.83 -18.41
N ASN A 42 11.61 55.11 -19.22
CA ASN A 42 13.05 54.98 -19.06
C ASN A 42 13.76 55.23 -20.41
N PRO A 43 13.56 56.40 -21.05
CA PRO A 43 14.13 56.68 -22.36
C PRO A 43 15.66 56.68 -22.37
N ASP A 44 16.29 56.98 -21.24
CA ASP A 44 17.74 57.08 -21.10
C ASP A 44 18.45 55.74 -20.86
N ASN A 45 17.69 54.65 -20.61
CA ASN A 45 18.27 53.34 -20.29
C ASN A 45 17.98 52.31 -21.39
N PRO A 46 18.94 52.04 -22.31
CA PRO A 46 18.73 51.05 -23.37
C PRO A 46 18.51 49.62 -22.82
N LYS A 47 19.02 49.31 -21.61
CA LYS A 47 18.80 48.01 -20.97
C LYS A 47 17.33 47.81 -20.58
N ALA A 48 16.58 48.88 -20.32
CA ALA A 48 15.15 48.76 -20.00
C ALA A 48 14.35 48.25 -21.21
N ALA A 49 14.68 48.74 -22.41
CA ALA A 49 14.06 48.28 -23.65
C ALA A 49 14.39 46.81 -23.95
N GLU A 50 15.64 46.39 -23.75
CA GLU A 50 16.05 44.99 -23.88
C GLU A 50 15.29 44.09 -22.90
N LEU A 51 15.25 44.45 -21.62
CA LEU A 51 14.52 43.70 -20.58
C LEU A 51 13.02 43.62 -20.88
N PHE A 52 12.42 44.70 -21.36
CA PHE A 52 11.01 44.71 -21.75
C PHE A 52 10.74 43.73 -22.91
N HIS A 53 11.65 43.68 -23.89
CA HIS A 53 11.55 42.73 -24.99
C HIS A 53 11.71 41.28 -24.51
N GLU A 54 12.66 41.02 -23.61
CA GLU A 54 12.84 39.69 -23.00
C GLU A 54 11.60 39.26 -22.19
N LEU A 55 11.03 40.15 -21.39
CA LEU A 55 9.79 39.90 -20.64
C LEU A 55 8.63 39.56 -21.58
N SER A 56 8.54 40.25 -22.73
CA SER A 56 7.49 39.99 -23.72
C SER A 56 7.64 38.61 -24.37
N GLN A 57 8.87 38.23 -24.76
CA GLN A 57 9.14 36.89 -25.31
C GLN A 57 8.87 35.79 -24.27
N ALA A 58 9.28 36.01 -23.02
CA ALA A 58 9.05 35.05 -21.93
C ALA A 58 7.55 34.86 -21.67
N LEU A 59 6.75 35.93 -21.69
CA LEU A 59 5.31 35.85 -21.52
C LEU A 59 4.66 35.02 -22.64
N GLU A 60 5.06 35.22 -23.90
CA GLU A 60 4.53 34.49 -25.05
C GLU A 60 4.75 32.97 -24.91
N ILE A 61 5.97 32.58 -24.51
CA ILE A 61 6.36 31.19 -24.29
C ILE A 61 5.59 30.57 -23.12
N LEU A 62 5.39 31.30 -22.02
CA LEU A 62 4.74 30.77 -20.81
C LEU A 62 3.20 30.79 -20.87
N CYS A 63 2.58 31.68 -21.63
CA CYS A 63 1.12 31.72 -21.82
C CYS A 63 0.64 30.64 -22.80
N THR A 64 1.46 30.24 -23.76
CA THR A 64 1.04 29.28 -24.78
C THR A 64 1.20 27.85 -24.24
N GLU A 65 0.09 27.11 -24.19
CA GLU A 65 0.04 25.75 -23.60
C GLU A 65 1.03 24.79 -24.27
N SER A 66 1.15 24.84 -25.61
CA SER A 66 2.05 23.96 -26.35
C SER A 66 3.52 24.25 -26.09
N THR A 67 3.92 25.52 -26.01
CA THR A 67 5.30 25.93 -25.75
C THR A 67 5.66 25.71 -24.28
N ARG A 68 4.75 25.97 -23.35
CA ARG A 68 4.92 25.68 -21.92
C ARG A 68 5.09 24.18 -21.69
N ALA A 69 4.25 23.35 -22.31
CA ALA A 69 4.38 21.89 -22.22
C ALA A 69 5.71 21.39 -22.80
N ALA A 70 6.16 21.93 -23.94
CA ALA A 70 7.45 21.60 -24.53
C ALA A 70 8.62 21.98 -23.61
N LEU A 71 8.56 23.14 -22.95
CA LEU A 71 9.56 23.58 -21.98
C LEU A 71 9.64 22.61 -20.79
N ILE A 72 8.49 22.25 -20.22
CA ILE A 72 8.44 21.28 -19.11
C ILE A 72 9.00 19.92 -19.56
N LYS A 73 8.70 19.48 -20.78
CA LYS A 73 9.25 18.22 -21.32
C LYS A 73 10.78 18.29 -21.46
N ALA A 74 11.31 19.37 -22.03
CA ALA A 74 12.76 19.57 -22.16
C ALA A 74 13.45 19.64 -20.79
N TYR A 75 12.81 20.27 -19.80
CA TYR A 75 13.29 20.29 -18.42
C TYR A 75 13.36 18.87 -17.82
N CYS A 76 12.33 18.05 -18.05
CA CYS A 76 12.31 16.66 -17.59
C CYS A 76 13.40 15.83 -18.28
N GLU A 77 13.59 15.99 -19.58
CA GLU A 77 14.66 15.33 -20.34
C GLU A 77 16.05 15.70 -19.80
N ARG A 78 16.29 16.98 -19.52
CA ARG A 78 17.56 17.46 -18.95
C ARG A 78 17.87 16.85 -17.58
N LEU A 79 16.85 16.63 -16.76
CA LEU A 79 16.99 15.99 -15.45
C LEU A 79 16.88 14.46 -15.49
N ASN A 80 16.77 13.87 -16.69
CA ASN A 80 16.53 12.45 -16.91
C ASN A 80 15.30 11.92 -16.14
N ILE A 81 14.28 12.77 -15.98
CA ILE A 81 13.00 12.44 -15.35
C ILE A 81 12.03 12.05 -16.45
N LYS A 82 11.52 10.82 -16.40
CA LYS A 82 10.44 10.41 -17.31
C LYS A 82 9.13 11.08 -16.85
N PRO A 83 8.48 11.92 -17.68
CA PRO A 83 7.25 12.58 -17.29
C PRO A 83 6.15 11.56 -17.03
N LEU A 84 5.38 11.78 -15.97
CA LEU A 84 4.31 10.88 -15.56
C LEU A 84 3.17 10.90 -16.59
N SER A 85 2.51 9.76 -16.80
CA SER A 85 1.29 9.73 -17.61
C SER A 85 0.09 10.26 -16.80
N THR A 86 -0.94 10.77 -17.49
CA THR A 86 -2.19 11.23 -16.82
C THR A 86 -2.83 10.11 -15.99
N ALA A 87 -2.74 8.86 -16.46
CA ALA A 87 -3.28 7.69 -15.77
C ALA A 87 -2.46 7.33 -14.52
N ASP A 88 -1.12 7.43 -14.60
CA ASP A 88 -0.25 7.15 -13.46
C ASP A 88 -0.36 8.23 -12.37
N PHE A 89 -0.57 9.50 -12.74
CA PHE A 89 -0.80 10.58 -11.77
C PHE A 89 -1.97 10.26 -10.81
N GLY A 90 -3.10 9.79 -11.35
CA GLY A 90 -4.26 9.40 -10.52
C GLY A 90 -3.95 8.27 -9.54
N LYS A 91 -3.11 7.31 -9.94
CA LYS A 91 -2.66 6.22 -9.06
C LYS A 91 -1.76 6.73 -7.95
N VAL A 92 -0.81 7.60 -8.28
CA VAL A 92 0.09 8.24 -7.29
C VAL A 92 -0.72 9.05 -6.28
N MET A 93 -1.68 9.86 -6.72
CA MET A 93 -2.52 10.66 -5.82
C MET A 93 -3.34 9.80 -4.85
N LYS A 94 -3.93 8.70 -5.31
CA LYS A 94 -4.70 7.79 -4.44
C LYS A 94 -3.81 7.09 -3.41
N GLN A 95 -2.54 6.83 -3.77
CA GLN A 95 -1.58 6.22 -2.86
C GLN A 95 -1.12 7.20 -1.78
N VAL A 96 -0.82 8.46 -2.15
CA VAL A 96 -0.34 9.48 -1.22
C VAL A 96 -1.48 10.00 -0.33
N PHE A 97 -2.70 10.08 -0.87
CA PHE A 97 -3.87 10.61 -0.19
C PHE A 97 -5.06 9.64 -0.28
N PRO A 98 -5.06 8.55 0.48
CA PRO A 98 -6.07 7.50 0.37
C PRO A 98 -7.47 7.94 0.77
N GLU A 99 -7.59 8.88 1.71
CA GLU A 99 -8.86 9.39 2.22
C GLU A 99 -9.45 10.51 1.35
N ILE A 100 -8.63 11.13 0.49
CA ILE A 100 -9.08 12.21 -0.38
C ILE A 100 -9.76 11.60 -1.61
N ARG A 101 -11.04 11.89 -1.80
CA ARG A 101 -11.76 11.57 -3.05
C ARG A 101 -11.17 12.42 -4.19
N PRO A 102 -10.44 11.83 -5.16
CA PRO A 102 -9.83 12.61 -6.22
C PRO A 102 -10.93 13.18 -7.13
N ARG A 103 -10.95 14.50 -7.29
CA ARG A 103 -11.78 15.15 -8.33
C ARG A 103 -10.90 15.45 -9.53
N ARG A 104 -11.42 15.11 -10.71
CA ARG A 104 -10.75 15.43 -11.97
C ARG A 104 -10.81 16.94 -12.21
N LEU A 105 -9.66 17.60 -12.25
CA LEU A 105 -9.55 18.98 -12.73
C LEU A 105 -9.22 18.99 -14.23
N GLY A 106 -10.10 19.60 -15.02
CA GLY A 106 -10.02 19.67 -16.48
C GLY A 106 -10.94 18.67 -17.20
N THR A 107 -10.84 18.63 -18.53
CA THR A 107 -11.71 17.83 -19.41
C THR A 107 -11.04 16.54 -19.85
N ARG A 108 -11.72 15.76 -20.72
CA ARG A 108 -11.14 14.55 -21.33
C ARG A 108 -9.94 14.91 -22.20
N GLY A 109 -8.78 14.32 -21.89
CA GLY A 109 -7.50 14.60 -22.56
C GLY A 109 -6.78 15.88 -22.08
N HIS A 110 -7.46 16.81 -21.42
CA HIS A 110 -6.89 18.09 -20.99
C HIS A 110 -6.92 18.22 -19.47
N SER A 111 -5.92 17.62 -18.81
CA SER A 111 -5.75 17.76 -17.37
C SER A 111 -5.20 19.14 -17.03
N ARG A 112 -5.75 19.77 -15.99
CA ARG A 112 -5.23 21.04 -15.47
C ARG A 112 -4.03 20.88 -14.54
N TYR A 113 -3.69 19.65 -14.16
CA TYR A 113 -2.57 19.36 -13.29
C TYR A 113 -1.26 19.39 -14.09
N CYS A 114 -0.22 20.02 -13.54
CA CYS A 114 1.15 19.86 -14.04
C CYS A 114 1.78 18.64 -13.35
N TYR A 115 1.82 17.49 -14.04
CA TYR A 115 2.36 16.24 -13.49
C TYR A 115 3.65 15.77 -14.19
N ALA A 116 4.14 16.53 -15.17
CA ALA A 116 5.31 16.14 -15.95
C ALA A 116 6.61 16.11 -15.11
N ALA A 117 6.70 16.89 -14.02
CA ALA A 117 7.83 16.87 -13.09
C ALA A 117 7.65 15.88 -11.92
N MET A 118 6.52 15.16 -11.84
CA MET A 118 6.27 14.20 -10.77
C MET A 118 6.84 12.82 -11.11
N ARG A 119 7.37 12.11 -10.10
CA ARG A 119 7.88 10.75 -10.24
C ARG A 119 6.96 9.74 -9.59
N LYS A 120 6.81 8.58 -10.22
CA LYS A 120 6.27 7.38 -9.54
C LYS A 120 7.39 6.83 -8.66
N THR A 121 7.23 6.87 -7.34
CA THR A 121 8.20 6.25 -6.42
C THR A 121 8.17 4.74 -6.62
N THR A 122 9.14 4.19 -7.35
CA THR A 122 9.20 2.77 -7.74
C THR A 122 9.85 1.87 -6.70
N LYS A 123 10.51 2.44 -5.68
CA LYS A 123 11.02 1.68 -4.53
C LYS A 123 9.99 1.69 -3.40
N LEU A 124 8.96 0.87 -3.54
CA LEU A 124 8.14 0.45 -2.40
C LEU A 124 8.62 -0.96 -2.06
N SER A 125 8.90 -1.23 -0.79
CA SER A 125 9.10 -2.61 -0.37
C SER A 125 7.82 -3.39 -0.69
N PRO A 126 7.92 -4.55 -1.36
CA PRO A 126 6.75 -5.38 -1.60
C PRO A 126 6.05 -5.62 -0.26
N PRO A 127 4.71 -5.50 -0.21
CA PRO A 127 3.99 -5.69 1.04
C PRO A 127 4.28 -7.12 1.54
N THR A 128 4.94 -7.22 2.69
CA THR A 128 5.12 -8.50 3.36
C THR A 128 3.77 -8.96 3.85
N LEU A 129 3.43 -10.21 3.54
CA LEU A 129 2.28 -10.86 4.14
C LEU A 129 2.42 -10.78 5.66
N PRO A 130 1.33 -10.50 6.41
CA PRO A 130 1.33 -10.70 7.84
C PRO A 130 1.79 -12.14 8.11
N THR A 131 2.86 -12.30 8.87
CA THR A 131 3.31 -13.61 9.32
C THR A 131 2.21 -14.19 10.20
N LEU A 132 1.38 -15.06 9.63
CA LEU A 132 0.37 -15.85 10.37
C LEU A 132 1.00 -16.86 11.36
N GLY A 133 2.33 -16.85 11.48
CA GLY A 133 3.06 -17.47 12.57
C GLY A 133 4.28 -16.62 12.87
N LYS A 134 4.35 -16.13 14.12
CA LYS A 134 5.36 -15.22 14.69
C LYS A 134 5.07 -13.73 14.45
N ALA A 135 4.09 -13.22 15.20
CA ALA A 135 4.21 -11.90 15.79
C ALA A 135 4.60 -12.12 17.26
N SER A 136 5.87 -11.88 17.55
CA SER A 136 6.38 -11.77 18.91
C SER A 136 5.72 -10.57 19.59
N LEU A 137 4.87 -10.82 20.57
CA LEU A 137 4.88 -10.02 21.79
C LEU A 137 6.09 -10.49 22.61
N ALA A 138 7.26 -9.95 22.29
CA ALA A 138 8.19 -9.60 23.37
C ALA A 138 7.49 -8.40 24.05
N GLU A 139 7.14 -8.39 25.32
CA GLU A 139 7.79 -8.92 26.51
C GLU A 139 6.70 -9.32 27.55
N GLU A 140 7.00 -10.33 28.40
CA GLU A 140 6.35 -10.68 29.69
C GLU A 140 5.30 -11.80 29.86
N THR A 141 4.66 -12.47 28.87
CA THR A 141 3.54 -13.39 29.25
C THR A 141 3.44 -14.78 28.62
N ASP A 142 4.41 -15.27 27.85
CA ASP A 142 4.21 -16.48 27.03
C ASP A 142 4.72 -17.83 27.58
N GLU A 143 5.18 -17.91 28.84
CA GLU A 143 5.47 -19.21 29.47
C GLU A 143 4.27 -19.83 30.19
N ILE A 144 3.19 -19.07 30.43
CA ILE A 144 2.05 -19.54 31.26
C ILE A 144 0.90 -20.12 30.41
N TYR A 145 0.72 -19.67 29.16
CA TYR A 145 -0.47 -20.00 28.37
C TYR A 145 -0.46 -21.34 27.63
N ASN A 146 0.70 -21.97 27.42
CA ASN A 146 0.78 -23.26 26.69
C ASN A 146 0.78 -24.50 27.60
N GLN A 147 0.79 -24.34 28.92
CA GLN A 147 0.77 -25.48 29.84
C GLN A 147 -0.65 -25.80 30.36
N SER A 148 -1.55 -24.82 30.36
CA SER A 148 -2.90 -24.98 30.93
C SER A 148 -3.95 -25.52 29.95
N LEU A 149 -3.85 -25.23 28.65
CA LEU A 149 -4.85 -25.65 27.67
C LEU A 149 -4.71 -27.13 27.26
N ASP A 150 -3.48 -27.64 27.20
CA ASP A 150 -3.22 -29.04 26.81
C ASP A 150 -3.60 -30.03 27.94
N GLU A 151 -3.42 -29.64 29.21
CA GLU A 151 -3.82 -30.48 30.35
C GLU A 151 -5.35 -30.60 30.47
N ASP A 152 -6.09 -29.52 30.20
CA ASP A 152 -7.56 -29.56 30.26
C ASP A 152 -8.19 -30.25 29.05
N CYS A 153 -7.61 -30.09 27.85
CA CYS A 153 -8.15 -30.67 26.63
C CYS A 153 -8.02 -32.20 26.58
N TRP A 154 -7.00 -32.79 27.21
CA TRP A 154 -6.81 -34.24 27.20
C TRP A 154 -7.51 -34.99 28.35
N LYS A 155 -7.94 -34.31 29.43
CA LYS A 155 -8.68 -34.92 30.56
C LYS A 155 -9.91 -35.73 30.13
N PRO A 156 -10.78 -35.24 29.21
CA PRO A 156 -11.90 -36.04 28.71
C PRO A 156 -11.44 -37.32 28.00
N ILE A 157 -10.33 -37.23 27.24
CA ILE A 157 -9.72 -38.37 26.53
C ILE A 157 -9.16 -39.38 27.53
N LYS A 158 -8.52 -38.91 28.61
CA LYS A 158 -8.04 -39.75 29.72
C LYS A 158 -9.18 -40.54 30.36
N ILE A 159 -10.22 -39.86 30.82
CA ILE A 159 -11.36 -40.48 31.52
C ILE A 159 -12.01 -41.54 30.62
N TRP A 160 -12.20 -41.22 29.35
CA TRP A 160 -12.73 -42.17 28.38
C TRP A 160 -11.81 -43.39 28.23
N ALA A 161 -10.50 -43.18 28.02
CA ALA A 161 -9.55 -44.26 27.80
C ALA A 161 -9.40 -45.18 29.02
N GLU A 162 -9.32 -44.63 30.24
CA GLU A 162 -9.25 -45.41 31.48
C GLU A 162 -10.51 -46.25 31.69
N GLY A 163 -11.67 -45.71 31.31
CA GLY A 163 -12.96 -46.42 31.38
C GLY A 163 -13.14 -47.54 30.35
N GLN A 164 -12.45 -47.48 29.21
CA GLN A 164 -12.50 -48.51 28.17
C GLN A 164 -11.41 -49.56 28.32
N LEU A 165 -10.20 -49.16 28.71
CA LEU A 165 -9.00 -50.01 28.71
C LEU A 165 -8.65 -50.58 30.10
N ASN A 166 -9.42 -50.23 31.14
CA ASN A 166 -9.20 -50.63 32.55
C ASN A 166 -7.74 -50.43 33.00
N SER A 167 -7.06 -49.43 32.45
CA SER A 167 -5.66 -49.08 32.70
C SER A 167 -5.58 -47.58 32.95
N THR A 168 -4.66 -47.13 33.80
CA THR A 168 -4.50 -45.71 34.12
C THR A 168 -3.38 -45.07 33.28
N PHE A 169 -3.58 -43.82 32.86
CA PHE A 169 -2.66 -43.12 31.97
C PHE A 169 -2.24 -41.78 32.55
N LYS A 170 -0.94 -41.49 32.56
CA LYS A 170 -0.43 -40.21 33.06
C LYS A 170 -0.44 -39.14 31.99
N ASN A 171 -0.08 -39.51 30.76
CA ASN A 171 0.02 -38.60 29.62
C ASN A 171 -0.58 -39.21 28.34
N ILE A 172 -0.92 -38.38 27.36
CA ILE A 172 -1.43 -38.84 26.04
C ILE A 172 -0.43 -39.77 25.32
N ARG A 173 0.87 -39.60 25.56
CA ARG A 173 1.91 -40.48 25.00
C ARG A 173 1.83 -41.90 25.57
N ASP A 174 1.53 -42.06 26.85
CA ASP A 174 1.39 -43.39 27.47
C ASP A 174 0.18 -44.14 26.88
N LEU A 175 -0.93 -43.42 26.69
CA LEU A 175 -2.10 -43.96 25.99
C LEU A 175 -1.75 -44.41 24.57
N SER A 176 -1.03 -43.58 23.82
CA SER A 176 -0.62 -43.89 22.45
C SER A 176 0.22 -45.17 22.36
N THR A 177 1.23 -45.31 23.22
CA THR A 177 2.08 -46.51 23.25
C THR A 177 1.31 -47.77 23.67
N HIS A 178 0.36 -47.64 24.61
CA HIS A 178 -0.49 -48.76 25.03
C HIS A 178 -1.41 -49.23 23.90
N ILE A 179 -2.03 -48.30 23.18
CA ILE A 179 -2.88 -48.58 22.01
C ILE A 179 -2.08 -49.31 20.93
N GLN A 180 -0.85 -48.87 20.66
CA GLN A 180 0.04 -49.51 19.68
C GLN A 180 0.48 -50.90 20.14
N LYS A 181 0.89 -51.05 21.41
CA LYS A 181 1.32 -52.33 22.00
C LYS A 181 0.23 -53.40 21.94
N HIS A 182 -1.02 -53.01 22.19
CA HIS A 182 -2.18 -53.91 22.18
C HIS A 182 -2.91 -53.98 20.82
N GLN A 183 -2.36 -53.35 19.77
CA GLN A 183 -2.90 -53.32 18.40
C GLN A 183 -4.37 -52.85 18.31
N LEU A 184 -4.78 -51.94 19.19
CA LEU A 184 -6.17 -51.47 19.31
C LEU A 184 -6.57 -50.49 18.18
N ASN A 185 -5.61 -50.06 17.36
CA ASN A 185 -5.82 -49.19 16.20
C ASN A 185 -6.37 -49.90 14.95
N THR A 186 -6.55 -51.22 14.99
CA THR A 186 -7.08 -51.98 13.86
C THR A 186 -8.43 -52.63 14.21
N PRO A 187 -9.47 -52.50 13.36
CA PRO A 187 -10.80 -53.04 13.64
C PRO A 187 -10.90 -54.58 13.46
N ALA A 188 -9.76 -55.29 13.39
CA ALA A 188 -9.68 -56.71 13.05
C ALA A 188 -9.09 -57.62 14.15
N SER A 189 -8.65 -57.09 15.30
CA SER A 189 -8.22 -57.92 16.43
C SER A 189 -9.43 -58.42 17.23
N ASN A 190 -9.56 -59.74 17.37
CA ASN A 190 -10.68 -60.35 18.12
C ASN A 190 -10.72 -59.91 19.60
N SER A 191 -9.59 -59.50 20.19
CA SER A 191 -9.54 -58.97 21.56
C SER A 191 -10.08 -57.53 21.67
N SER A 192 -9.90 -56.69 20.65
CA SER A 192 -10.39 -55.30 20.67
C SER A 192 -11.90 -55.23 20.45
N ARG A 193 -12.46 -56.12 19.60
CA ARG A 193 -13.92 -56.25 19.41
C ARG A 193 -14.63 -56.69 20.69
N HIS A 194 -14.11 -57.70 21.40
CA HIS A 194 -14.78 -58.23 22.60
C HIS A 194 -14.84 -57.23 23.77
N LEU A 195 -13.85 -56.35 23.92
CA LEU A 195 -13.81 -55.35 24.97
C LEU A 195 -14.74 -54.15 24.68
N LEU A 196 -14.75 -53.66 23.43
CA LEU A 196 -15.60 -52.55 22.99
C LEU A 196 -17.08 -52.95 22.90
N GLN A 197 -17.38 -54.16 22.44
CA GLN A 197 -18.75 -54.62 22.21
C GLN A 197 -19.52 -54.90 23.52
N LYS A 198 -18.84 -55.32 24.59
CA LYS A 198 -19.50 -55.67 25.86
C LYS A 198 -20.04 -54.45 26.64
N LYS A 199 -19.45 -53.26 26.46
CA LYS A 199 -19.94 -52.02 27.11
C LYS A 199 -20.93 -51.22 26.24
N LEU A 200 -20.80 -51.25 24.92
CA LEU A 200 -21.76 -50.59 24.02
C LEU A 200 -23.16 -51.23 24.09
N LEU A 201 -23.26 -52.56 24.08
CA LEU A 201 -24.56 -53.25 24.20
C LEU A 201 -25.21 -53.11 25.58
N GLN A 202 -24.43 -52.96 26.67
CA GLN A 202 -24.98 -52.73 28.01
C GLN A 202 -25.56 -51.31 28.19
N LYS A 203 -25.10 -50.34 27.41
CA LYS A 203 -25.65 -48.97 27.41
C LYS A 203 -26.96 -48.89 26.61
N GLU A 204 -27.01 -49.52 25.43
CA GLU A 204 -28.23 -49.57 24.60
C GLU A 204 -29.39 -50.31 25.28
N THR A 205 -29.11 -51.39 26.02
CA THR A 205 -30.15 -52.15 26.73
C THR A 205 -30.73 -51.41 27.94
N LYS A 206 -29.95 -50.51 28.58
CA LYS A 206 -30.43 -49.65 29.67
C LYS A 206 -31.23 -48.45 29.16
N GLU A 207 -30.87 -47.88 28.02
CA GLU A 207 -31.63 -46.77 27.43
C GLU A 207 -32.98 -47.23 26.85
N LYS A 208 -33.05 -48.43 26.25
CA LYS A 208 -34.33 -48.99 25.78
C LYS A 208 -35.34 -49.25 26.90
N LYS A 209 -34.89 -49.67 28.09
CA LYS A 209 -35.75 -49.85 29.29
C LYS A 209 -36.23 -48.56 29.94
N LYS A 210 -35.70 -47.39 29.54
CA LYS A 210 -36.10 -46.09 30.10
C LYS A 210 -37.21 -45.42 29.30
N TYR A 211 -37.53 -45.95 28.12
CA TYR A 211 -38.53 -45.44 27.17
C TYR A 211 -39.56 -46.51 26.75
N THR A 212 -39.66 -47.60 27.51
CA THR A 212 -40.79 -48.54 27.52
C THR A 212 -41.32 -48.63 28.94
#